data_AF-A0A938UF51-F1
#
_entry.id   AF-A0A938UF51-F1
#
_cell.length_a   1.000
_cell.length_b   1.000
_cell.length_c   1.000
_cell.angle_alpha   90.00
_cell.angle_beta   90.00
_cell.angle_gamma   90.00
#
_symmetry.space_group_name_H-M   'P 1'
#
loop_
_entity.id
_entity.type
_entity.pdbx_description
1 polymer ?
#
loop_
_entity_poly.entity_id
_entity_poly.type
_entity_poly.pdbx_seq_one_letter_code
_entity_poly.pdbx_strand_id
1 'polypeptide(L)'
;MVNDSSCMTEKCHPKENFFEKKIEYKTKYETEFKGNLVPFTHKTHDEKAIEGQKLRCSSCHIKSSVGKHFEVPKELCFLCHFRSAKENEGRAKCAVCHVISKEPLRVKKEGGKTDEAETKPITHQGLEKAKIACGSCHFELVSGPTALKKDACIECHHSPTPELMSTATDKKKMHEEHVTKQTARCFHCHQTMEHKKAPYLDTVIRNCATCHPEPHRDQKLMIAGEGGKGVAKFPIAHDMMKTNCLGCHTKDGHDEKGRRVRTAEVKSCVDCHADKEMEKQPDKWKRDVYEELKAAREFEKEIVAAIEEAKGKLPTSVVKKLATLLKDAQENLRIVDAGGGVHNKKYAMLLIETGMLKFDAIKAELAAGHK
;
A
#
# COMPACT_ATOMS: atom_id res chain seq x y z
N MET A 1 40.17 -8.56 -7.52
CA MET A 1 38.91 -8.91 -8.23
C MET A 1 39.10 -10.26 -8.90
N VAL A 2 38.13 -11.16 -8.85
CA VAL A 2 38.22 -12.47 -9.53
C VAL A 2 37.85 -12.26 -11.01
N ASN A 3 38.60 -12.85 -11.93
CA ASN A 3 38.27 -12.81 -13.36
C ASN A 3 37.09 -13.75 -13.64
N ASP A 4 36.10 -13.30 -14.42
CA ASP A 4 34.92 -14.10 -14.76
C ASP A 4 35.30 -15.42 -15.47
N SER A 5 36.41 -15.42 -16.23
CA SER A 5 36.94 -16.65 -16.85
C SER A 5 37.36 -17.71 -15.82
N SER A 6 37.76 -17.30 -14.62
CA SER A 6 38.09 -18.22 -13.52
C SER A 6 36.83 -18.85 -12.92
N CYS A 7 35.68 -18.16 -12.98
CA CYS A 7 34.40 -18.71 -12.56
C CYS A 7 33.82 -19.68 -13.60
N MET A 8 34.01 -19.38 -14.90
CA MET A 8 33.39 -20.10 -16.01
C MET A 8 34.20 -21.28 -16.57
N THR A 9 35.09 -21.86 -15.77
CA THR A 9 35.87 -23.04 -16.19
C THR A 9 35.00 -24.29 -16.24
N GLU A 10 35.41 -25.31 -17.01
CA GLU A 10 34.72 -26.61 -17.09
C GLU A 10 34.52 -27.29 -15.72
N LYS A 11 35.44 -27.04 -14.76
CA LYS A 11 35.39 -27.63 -13.42
C LYS A 11 34.54 -26.84 -12.40
N CYS A 12 34.08 -25.64 -12.75
CA CYS A 12 33.31 -24.78 -11.85
C CYS A 12 31.91 -24.51 -12.43
N HIS A 13 31.77 -23.52 -13.32
CA HIS A 13 30.51 -23.16 -13.94
C HIS A 13 30.65 -23.13 -15.47
N PRO A 14 30.46 -24.26 -16.18
CA PRO A 14 30.49 -24.26 -17.65
C PRO A 14 29.36 -23.38 -18.21
N LYS A 15 29.71 -22.42 -19.08
CA LYS A 15 28.81 -21.33 -19.53
C LYS A 15 27.53 -21.87 -20.18
N GLU A 16 27.64 -22.91 -20.99
CA GLU A 16 26.56 -23.62 -21.67
C GLU A 16 25.49 -24.16 -20.71
N ASN A 17 25.83 -24.38 -19.44
CA ASN A 17 24.92 -24.95 -18.47
C ASN A 17 23.99 -23.95 -17.80
N PHE A 18 24.30 -22.66 -17.81
CA PHE A 18 23.54 -21.67 -17.04
C PHE A 18 23.31 -20.33 -17.75
N PHE A 19 24.14 -19.98 -18.73
CA PHE A 19 24.23 -18.59 -19.19
C PHE A 19 22.97 -18.10 -19.91
N GLU A 20 22.46 -18.92 -20.83
CA GLU A 20 21.21 -18.65 -21.56
C GLU A 20 19.99 -19.30 -20.92
N LYS A 21 20.20 -20.20 -19.95
CA LYS A 21 19.10 -20.94 -19.32
C LYS A 21 18.35 -20.03 -18.35
N LYS A 22 17.04 -20.21 -18.29
CA LYS A 22 16.18 -19.62 -17.27
C LYS A 22 16.29 -20.46 -16.00
N ILE A 23 16.89 -19.88 -14.97
CA ILE A 23 17.02 -20.49 -13.65
C ILE A 23 16.03 -19.84 -12.68
N GLU A 24 15.70 -20.55 -11.61
CA GLU A 24 14.83 -20.02 -10.55
C GLU A 24 15.69 -19.57 -9.37
N TYR A 25 15.76 -18.26 -9.16
CA TYR A 25 16.40 -17.70 -7.98
C TYR A 25 15.46 -17.84 -6.78
N LYS A 26 15.83 -18.71 -5.83
CA LYS A 26 15.08 -18.96 -4.59
C LYS A 26 15.39 -17.88 -3.56
N THR A 27 14.36 -17.13 -3.15
CA THR A 27 14.47 -16.19 -2.02
C THR A 27 14.18 -16.94 -0.71
N LYS A 28 14.98 -16.73 0.35
CA LYS A 28 14.87 -17.44 1.65
C LYS A 28 13.56 -17.20 2.43
N TYR A 29 12.58 -16.45 1.90
CA TYR A 29 11.35 -16.09 2.59
C TYR A 29 10.16 -16.96 2.12
N GLU A 30 10.40 -18.28 2.05
CA GLU A 30 9.41 -19.31 1.65
C GLU A 30 8.21 -19.43 2.62
N THR A 31 8.27 -18.83 3.81
CA THR A 31 7.38 -19.22 4.92
C THR A 31 5.96 -18.65 4.85
N GLU A 32 5.67 -17.66 4.00
CA GLU A 32 4.31 -17.08 3.93
C GLU A 32 3.64 -17.12 2.56
N PHE A 33 4.40 -17.29 1.47
CA PHE A 33 3.86 -17.33 0.11
C PHE A 33 4.59 -18.41 -0.71
N LYS A 34 3.93 -19.55 -0.93
CA LYS A 34 4.34 -20.55 -1.93
C LYS A 34 4.33 -19.87 -3.31
N GLY A 35 5.49 -19.39 -3.80
CA GLY A 35 5.57 -18.81 -5.14
C GLY A 35 6.71 -17.83 -5.47
N ASN A 36 7.62 -17.51 -4.55
CA ASN A 36 8.67 -16.52 -4.81
C ASN A 36 9.92 -17.11 -5.50
N LEU A 37 9.72 -17.70 -6.68
CA LEU A 37 10.77 -18.07 -7.61
C LEU A 37 10.94 -16.91 -8.59
N VAL A 38 12.09 -16.22 -8.51
CA VAL A 38 12.40 -15.15 -9.46
C VAL A 38 13.06 -15.78 -10.68
N PRO A 39 12.45 -15.70 -11.88
CA PRO A 39 13.09 -16.18 -13.09
C PRO A 39 14.32 -15.33 -13.39
N PHE A 40 15.46 -15.97 -13.63
CA PHE A 40 16.72 -15.28 -13.89
C PHE A 40 17.45 -15.92 -15.07
N THR A 41 18.07 -15.09 -15.90
CA THR A 41 18.95 -15.52 -17.00
C THR A 41 20.19 -14.63 -17.01
N HIS A 42 21.38 -15.23 -17.03
CA HIS A 42 22.63 -14.45 -16.94
C HIS A 42 22.86 -13.60 -18.19
N LYS A 43 22.56 -14.14 -19.37
CA LYS A 43 22.70 -13.44 -20.66
C LYS A 43 21.97 -12.09 -20.71
N THR A 44 20.87 -11.90 -19.97
CA THR A 44 20.15 -10.61 -19.97
C THR A 44 20.92 -9.50 -19.25
N HIS A 45 21.89 -9.87 -18.41
CA HIS A 45 22.78 -8.98 -17.68
C HIS A 45 24.19 -8.94 -18.26
N ASP A 46 24.45 -9.71 -19.32
CA ASP A 46 25.73 -9.72 -20.01
C ASP A 46 25.98 -8.40 -20.75
N GLU A 47 27.24 -7.97 -20.78
CA GLU A 47 27.72 -6.72 -21.38
C GLU A 47 27.00 -5.44 -20.91
N LYS A 48 26.13 -5.54 -19.88
CA LYS A 48 25.53 -4.38 -19.26
C LYS A 48 26.61 -3.61 -18.50
N ALA A 49 26.57 -2.30 -18.67
CA ALA A 49 27.43 -1.38 -17.94
C ALA A 49 26.57 -0.55 -16.99
N ILE A 50 27.11 -0.34 -15.80
CA ILE A 50 26.73 0.81 -15.00
C ILE A 50 27.74 1.90 -15.36
N GLU A 51 27.33 3.16 -15.39
CA GLU A 51 28.24 4.27 -15.69
C GLU A 51 29.53 4.16 -14.85
N GLY A 52 30.69 3.98 -15.49
CA GLY A 52 31.99 3.78 -14.81
C GLY A 52 32.36 2.34 -14.42
N GLN A 53 31.57 1.32 -14.78
CA GLN A 53 31.93 -0.10 -14.56
C GLN A 53 31.19 -1.08 -15.49
N LYS A 54 31.85 -2.17 -15.89
CA LYS A 54 31.18 -3.32 -16.52
C LYS A 54 30.67 -4.28 -15.45
N LEU A 55 29.49 -4.88 -15.64
CA LEU A 55 29.05 -5.96 -14.76
C LEU A 55 29.95 -7.19 -14.94
N ARG A 56 30.25 -7.85 -13.81
CA ARG A 56 31.07 -9.05 -13.70
C ARG A 56 30.38 -10.06 -12.78
N CYS A 57 30.86 -11.30 -12.73
CA CYS A 57 30.35 -12.30 -11.79
C CYS A 57 30.40 -11.77 -10.35
N SER A 58 31.50 -11.11 -9.96
CA SER A 58 31.67 -10.53 -8.62
C SER A 58 30.82 -9.29 -8.34
N SER A 59 30.14 -8.73 -9.35
CA SER A 59 29.16 -7.64 -9.15
C SER A 59 27.88 -8.17 -8.47
N CYS A 60 27.53 -9.44 -8.71
CA CYS A 60 26.36 -10.09 -8.14
C CYS A 60 26.73 -11.13 -7.07
N HIS A 61 27.77 -11.92 -7.32
CA HIS A 61 28.26 -12.95 -6.41
C HIS A 61 29.23 -12.34 -5.40
N ILE A 62 28.72 -12.00 -4.23
CA ILE A 62 29.47 -11.35 -3.16
C ILE A 62 29.47 -12.22 -1.89
N LYS A 63 30.47 -12.02 -1.04
CA LYS A 63 30.49 -12.59 0.31
C LYS A 63 29.73 -11.67 1.27
N SER A 64 28.42 -11.84 1.40
CA SER A 64 27.60 -11.06 2.34
C SER A 64 27.38 -11.70 3.70
N SER A 65 27.68 -13.00 3.87
CA SER A 65 27.56 -13.71 5.15
C SER A 65 28.83 -14.49 5.50
N VAL A 66 29.02 -14.75 6.79
CA VAL A 66 30.23 -15.43 7.32
C VAL A 66 30.32 -16.88 6.84
N GLY A 67 29.18 -17.57 6.69
CA GLY A 67 29.10 -18.99 6.38
C GLY A 67 29.09 -19.36 4.89
N LYS A 68 29.16 -18.39 3.97
CA LYS A 68 29.19 -18.66 2.52
C LYS A 68 30.36 -17.97 1.86
N HIS A 69 30.94 -18.62 0.85
CA HIS A 69 32.00 -18.04 0.03
C HIS A 69 31.46 -16.99 -0.96
N PHE A 70 30.36 -17.31 -1.65
CA PHE A 70 29.63 -16.38 -2.50
C PHE A 70 28.13 -16.58 -2.36
N GLU A 71 27.39 -15.49 -2.42
CA GLU A 71 25.94 -15.51 -2.61
C GLU A 71 25.51 -14.27 -3.41
N VAL A 72 24.26 -14.29 -3.87
CA VAL A 72 23.66 -13.16 -4.56
C VAL A 72 22.55 -12.63 -3.68
N PRO A 73 22.75 -11.57 -2.89
CA PRO A 73 21.68 -10.95 -2.11
C PRO A 73 20.63 -10.32 -3.04
N LYS A 74 19.35 -10.51 -2.72
CA LYS A 74 18.22 -9.95 -3.48
C LYS A 74 18.25 -8.42 -3.54
N GLU A 75 18.88 -7.81 -2.54
CA GLU A 75 19.08 -6.38 -2.41
C GLU A 75 19.86 -5.82 -3.62
N LEU A 76 20.74 -6.61 -4.24
CA LEU A 76 21.47 -6.19 -5.45
C LEU A 76 20.53 -6.06 -6.64
N CYS A 77 19.57 -6.98 -6.77
CA CYS A 77 18.51 -6.89 -7.76
C CYS A 77 17.71 -5.60 -7.54
N PHE A 78 17.36 -5.29 -6.28
CA PHE A 78 16.57 -4.10 -5.96
C PHE A 78 17.31 -2.81 -6.30
N LEU A 79 18.59 -2.73 -5.93
CA LEU A 79 19.44 -1.59 -6.29
C LEU A 79 19.51 -1.40 -7.81
N CYS A 80 19.64 -2.49 -8.58
CA CYS A 80 19.75 -2.44 -10.03
C CYS A 80 18.43 -2.34 -10.77
N HIS A 81 17.27 -2.56 -10.16
CA HIS A 81 15.98 -2.49 -10.86
C HIS A 81 15.16 -1.28 -10.46
N PHE A 82 15.22 -0.86 -9.19
CA PHE A 82 14.38 0.22 -8.68
C PHE A 82 15.10 1.57 -8.49
N ARG A 83 16.43 1.61 -8.33
CA ARG A 83 17.16 2.86 -8.10
C ARG A 83 16.98 3.89 -9.21
N SER A 84 16.35 5.03 -8.93
CA SER A 84 16.07 6.04 -9.97
C SER A 84 15.16 5.53 -11.11
N ALA A 85 14.47 4.41 -10.91
CA ALA A 85 13.41 3.96 -11.80
C ALA A 85 12.06 4.37 -11.22
N LYS A 86 11.13 4.75 -12.08
CA LYS A 86 9.73 4.91 -11.68
C LYS A 86 9.14 3.55 -11.33
N GLU A 87 8.22 3.53 -10.38
CA GLU A 87 7.54 2.31 -9.95
C GLU A 87 6.90 1.59 -11.15
N ASN A 88 7.12 0.28 -11.25
CA ASN A 88 6.56 -0.57 -12.29
C ASN A 88 6.86 -0.13 -13.75
N GLU A 89 7.96 0.59 -13.99
CA GLU A 89 8.39 1.02 -15.33
C GLU A 89 9.76 0.44 -15.72
N GLY A 90 9.96 0.20 -17.03
CA GLY A 90 11.23 -0.32 -17.56
C GLY A 90 11.71 -1.57 -16.83
N ARG A 91 12.92 -1.49 -16.25
CA ARG A 91 13.52 -2.56 -15.43
C ARG A 91 12.86 -2.74 -14.05
N ALA A 92 12.10 -1.76 -13.55
CA ALA A 92 11.37 -1.84 -12.27
C ALA A 92 9.98 -2.50 -12.40
N LYS A 93 9.59 -2.97 -13.59
CA LYS A 93 8.34 -3.69 -13.81
C LYS A 93 8.27 -4.92 -12.90
N CYS A 94 7.16 -5.09 -12.18
CA CYS A 94 6.96 -6.23 -11.29
C CYS A 94 7.09 -7.57 -12.06
N ALA A 95 6.60 -7.59 -13.30
CA ALA A 95 6.63 -8.74 -14.21
C ALA A 95 8.05 -9.19 -14.63
N VAL A 96 9.09 -8.38 -14.38
CA VAL A 96 10.49 -8.77 -14.62
C VAL A 96 10.92 -9.83 -13.61
N CYS A 97 10.43 -9.74 -12.37
CA CYS A 97 10.80 -10.65 -11.28
C CYS A 97 9.66 -11.62 -10.89
N HIS A 98 8.41 -11.29 -11.21
CA HIS A 98 7.24 -12.07 -10.81
C HIS A 98 6.48 -12.59 -12.03
N VAL A 99 6.01 -13.83 -11.93
CA VAL A 99 5.07 -14.40 -12.90
C VAL A 99 3.67 -13.93 -12.53
N ILE A 100 3.00 -13.22 -13.45
CA ILE A 100 1.64 -12.74 -13.26
C ILE A 100 0.69 -13.94 -13.26
N SER A 101 -0.03 -14.13 -12.15
CA SER A 101 -0.98 -15.23 -12.01
C SER A 101 -2.16 -15.11 -12.97
N LYS A 102 -2.59 -16.26 -13.51
CA LYS A 102 -3.83 -16.38 -14.31
C LYS A 102 -5.05 -16.62 -13.43
N GLU A 103 -4.83 -16.97 -12.16
CA GLU A 103 -5.90 -17.32 -11.25
C GLU A 103 -6.79 -16.11 -10.94
N PRO A 104 -8.11 -16.31 -10.85
CA PRO A 104 -9.05 -15.34 -10.30
C PRO A 104 -8.63 -14.81 -8.93
N LEU A 105 -8.85 -13.52 -8.71
CA LEU A 105 -8.82 -12.92 -7.39
C LEU A 105 -10.00 -13.47 -6.59
N ARG A 106 -9.74 -14.43 -5.71
CA ARG A 106 -10.79 -15.06 -4.87
C ARG A 106 -10.89 -14.33 -3.54
N VAL A 107 -12.02 -13.71 -3.29
CA VAL A 107 -12.40 -13.21 -1.96
C VAL A 107 -12.97 -14.38 -1.16
N LYS A 108 -12.25 -14.89 -0.16
CA LYS A 108 -12.81 -15.84 0.79
C LYS A 108 -13.75 -15.08 1.74
N LYS A 109 -15.05 -15.03 1.44
CA LYS A 109 -16.04 -14.59 2.44
C LYS A 109 -16.05 -15.59 3.59
N GLU A 110 -15.85 -15.14 4.83
CA GLU A 110 -16.21 -15.94 6.00
C GLU A 110 -17.72 -16.20 5.94
N GLY A 111 -18.13 -17.47 6.00
CA GLY A 111 -19.56 -17.86 5.95
C GLY A 111 -20.09 -18.38 4.61
N GLY A 112 -19.25 -18.63 3.61
CA GLY A 112 -19.54 -19.68 2.61
C GLY A 112 -20.71 -19.45 1.64
N LYS A 113 -20.93 -18.22 1.15
CA LYS A 113 -21.64 -18.00 -0.12
C LYS A 113 -20.91 -16.98 -0.99
N THR A 114 -20.18 -17.49 -1.98
CA THR A 114 -19.79 -16.66 -3.13
C THR A 114 -21.07 -16.28 -3.85
N ASP A 115 -21.30 -14.99 -4.05
CA ASP A 115 -22.40 -14.60 -4.94
C ASP A 115 -21.99 -15.08 -6.34
N GLU A 116 -22.61 -16.17 -6.79
CA GLU A 116 -22.41 -16.78 -8.10
C GLU A 116 -23.00 -15.95 -9.25
N ALA A 117 -23.39 -14.70 -8.97
CA ALA A 117 -23.96 -13.80 -9.97
C ALA A 117 -22.86 -13.18 -10.85
N GLU A 118 -22.51 -13.92 -11.90
CA GLU A 118 -22.39 -13.43 -13.28
C GLU A 118 -21.56 -12.16 -13.55
N THR A 119 -20.38 -12.05 -12.97
CA THR A 119 -19.35 -11.13 -13.50
C THR A 119 -18.07 -11.91 -13.77
N LYS A 120 -17.47 -11.67 -14.94
CA LYS A 120 -16.18 -12.28 -15.31
C LYS A 120 -15.20 -12.10 -14.15
N PRO A 121 -14.55 -13.18 -13.68
CA PRO A 121 -13.65 -13.08 -12.54
C PRO A 121 -12.50 -12.11 -12.85
N ILE A 122 -12.24 -11.17 -11.94
CA ILE A 122 -11.09 -10.29 -12.04
C ILE A 122 -9.82 -11.13 -11.84
N THR A 123 -8.90 -11.08 -12.80
CA THR A 123 -7.59 -11.76 -12.73
C THR A 123 -6.48 -10.73 -12.85
N HIS A 124 -5.27 -11.04 -12.36
CA HIS A 124 -4.11 -10.14 -12.55
C HIS A 124 -3.81 -9.90 -14.04
N GLN A 125 -3.99 -10.91 -14.90
CA GLN A 125 -3.84 -10.74 -16.34
C GLN A 125 -4.90 -9.81 -16.95
N GLY A 126 -6.14 -9.86 -16.44
CA GLY A 126 -7.20 -8.93 -16.84
C GLY A 126 -6.84 -7.49 -16.47
N LEU A 127 -6.36 -7.28 -15.24
CA LEU A 127 -5.92 -5.98 -14.74
C LEU A 127 -4.72 -5.44 -15.53
N GLU A 128 -3.73 -6.29 -15.85
CA GLU A 128 -2.58 -5.90 -16.69
C GLU A 128 -3.02 -5.47 -18.10
N LYS A 129 -3.92 -6.24 -18.74
CA LYS A 129 -4.48 -5.91 -20.06
C LYS A 129 -5.27 -4.59 -20.02
N ALA A 130 -5.99 -4.34 -18.93
CA ALA A 130 -6.69 -3.08 -18.66
C ALA A 130 -5.76 -1.93 -18.26
N LYS A 131 -4.44 -2.19 -18.13
CA LYS A 131 -3.41 -1.21 -17.73
C LYS A 131 -3.65 -0.61 -16.34
N ILE A 132 -4.27 -1.37 -15.45
CA ILE A 132 -4.39 -1.00 -14.03
C ILE A 132 -3.00 -1.03 -13.39
N ALA A 133 -2.63 0.04 -12.69
CA ALA A 133 -1.34 0.13 -12.03
C ALA A 133 -1.23 -0.90 -10.90
N CYS A 134 -0.12 -1.63 -10.83
CA CYS A 134 0.16 -2.55 -9.71
C CYS A 134 0.08 -1.84 -8.36
N GLY A 135 0.52 -0.57 -8.31
CA GLY A 135 0.43 0.30 -7.14
C GLY A 135 -0.99 0.59 -6.66
N SER A 136 -2.04 0.27 -7.43
CA SER A 136 -3.43 0.35 -6.94
C SER A 136 -3.73 -0.66 -5.82
N CYS A 137 -2.93 -1.74 -5.70
CA CYS A 137 -3.05 -2.74 -4.63
C CYS A 137 -1.71 -3.07 -3.93
N HIS A 138 -0.58 -2.82 -4.58
CA HIS A 138 0.75 -3.29 -4.14
C HIS A 138 1.77 -2.15 -3.90
N PHE A 139 1.28 -0.92 -3.70
CA PHE A 139 2.14 0.26 -3.47
C PHE A 139 3.07 0.10 -2.26
N GLU A 140 2.66 -0.70 -1.29
CA GLU A 140 3.35 -0.91 -0.02
C GLU A 140 4.53 -1.87 -0.09
N LEU A 141 4.70 -2.56 -1.22
CA LEU A 141 5.72 -3.59 -1.34
C LEU A 141 7.12 -3.02 -1.47
N VAL A 142 7.30 -1.88 -2.15
CA VAL A 142 8.63 -1.30 -2.44
C VAL A 142 8.79 0.02 -1.70
N SER A 143 9.78 0.10 -0.81
CA SER A 143 10.03 1.32 -0.04
C SER A 143 11.50 1.48 0.36
N GLY A 144 11.84 2.65 0.89
CA GLY A 144 13.19 2.96 1.35
C GLY A 144 14.00 3.78 0.34
N PRO A 145 15.10 4.39 0.80
CA PRO A 145 15.88 5.33 0.00
C PRO A 145 16.74 4.59 -1.03
N THR A 146 16.82 5.16 -2.24
CA THR A 146 17.78 4.75 -3.28
C THR A 146 19.06 5.59 -3.27
N ALA A 147 19.27 6.34 -2.18
CA ALA A 147 20.29 7.37 -2.08
C ALA A 147 21.66 6.80 -1.68
N LEU A 148 22.67 7.65 -1.82
CA LEU A 148 24.01 7.42 -1.29
C LEU A 148 24.01 7.63 0.23
N LYS A 149 24.74 6.78 0.95
CA LYS A 149 25.13 6.99 2.34
C LYS A 149 26.17 8.11 2.39
N LYS A 150 25.77 9.32 2.79
CA LYS A 150 26.67 10.49 2.77
C LYS A 150 27.85 10.35 3.72
N ASP A 151 27.66 9.58 4.78
CA ASP A 151 28.62 9.22 5.81
C ASP A 151 29.51 8.03 5.44
N ALA A 152 29.19 7.25 4.40
CA ALA A 152 30.01 6.09 4.02
C ALA A 152 31.44 6.47 3.58
N CYS A 153 31.66 7.71 3.11
CA CYS A 153 32.97 8.16 2.67
C CYS A 153 34.02 8.09 3.81
N ILE A 154 33.61 8.40 5.05
CA ILE A 154 34.52 8.44 6.20
C ILE A 154 34.89 7.05 6.75
N GLU A 155 34.22 6.00 6.29
CA GLU A 155 34.60 4.61 6.63
C GLU A 155 35.98 4.23 6.07
N CYS A 156 36.44 4.94 5.02
CA CYS A 156 37.74 4.72 4.40
C CYS A 156 38.57 6.01 4.25
N HIS A 157 37.95 7.17 4.13
CA HIS A 157 38.64 8.47 4.03
C HIS A 157 38.58 9.23 5.36
N HIS A 158 39.63 9.12 6.17
CA HIS A 158 39.76 9.93 7.38
C HIS A 158 39.93 11.42 7.01
N SER A 159 39.01 12.27 7.48
CA SER A 159 39.02 13.73 7.25
C SER A 159 39.02 14.14 5.76
N PRO A 160 37.97 13.81 4.99
CA PRO A 160 37.95 14.08 3.56
C PRO A 160 37.92 15.59 3.29
N THR A 161 38.84 16.08 2.45
CA THR A 161 38.92 17.49 2.09
C THR A 161 37.75 17.90 1.19
N PRO A 162 37.34 19.20 1.18
CA PRO A 162 36.30 19.69 0.27
C PRO A 162 36.62 19.42 -1.21
N GLU A 163 37.90 19.48 -1.59
CA GLU A 163 38.37 19.16 -2.93
C GLU A 163 38.14 17.68 -3.29
N LEU A 164 38.45 16.75 -2.37
CA LEU A 164 38.17 15.33 -2.56
C LEU A 164 36.65 15.07 -2.71
N MET A 165 35.86 15.71 -1.85
CA MET A 165 34.40 15.55 -1.82
C MET A 165 33.69 16.21 -3.00
N SER A 166 34.35 17.13 -3.72
CA SER A 166 33.78 17.82 -4.89
C SER A 166 33.30 16.86 -5.99
N THR A 167 33.91 15.67 -6.05
CA THR A 167 33.55 14.63 -7.02
C THR A 167 32.76 13.46 -6.45
N ALA A 168 32.31 13.53 -5.19
CA ALA A 168 31.60 12.43 -4.52
C ALA A 168 30.26 12.05 -5.17
N THR A 169 29.68 12.93 -5.99
CA THR A 169 28.44 12.69 -6.74
C THR A 169 28.66 12.30 -8.20
N ASP A 170 29.91 12.32 -8.69
CA ASP A 170 30.26 11.87 -10.04
C ASP A 170 30.18 10.34 -10.12
N LYS A 171 29.08 9.83 -10.68
CA LYS A 171 28.81 8.39 -10.76
C LYS A 171 29.91 7.63 -11.49
N LYS A 172 30.42 8.17 -12.60
CA LYS A 172 31.42 7.52 -13.42
C LYS A 172 32.72 7.38 -12.62
N LYS A 173 33.20 8.50 -12.07
CA LYS A 173 34.45 8.53 -11.29
C LYS A 173 34.36 7.66 -10.05
N MET A 174 33.24 7.70 -9.33
CA MET A 174 33.04 6.88 -8.13
C MET A 174 33.07 5.38 -8.45
N HIS A 175 32.43 4.93 -9.53
CA HIS A 175 32.50 3.51 -9.90
C HIS A 175 33.86 3.09 -10.48
N GLU A 176 34.53 3.96 -11.24
CA GLU A 176 35.85 3.66 -11.81
C GLU A 176 36.91 3.51 -10.70
N GLU A 177 36.98 4.48 -9.78
CA GLU A 177 37.98 4.47 -8.70
C GLU A 177 37.65 3.46 -7.61
N HIS A 178 36.42 3.47 -7.08
CA HIS A 178 36.11 2.65 -5.92
C HIS A 178 35.70 1.23 -6.28
N VAL A 179 34.82 1.05 -7.27
CA VAL A 179 34.29 -0.29 -7.58
C VAL A 179 35.24 -1.06 -8.50
N THR A 180 35.70 -0.45 -9.59
CA THR A 180 36.54 -1.12 -10.59
C THR A 180 37.98 -1.30 -10.12
N LYS A 181 38.63 -0.23 -9.63
CA LYS A 181 40.04 -0.30 -9.19
C LYS A 181 40.20 -0.85 -7.77
N GLN A 182 39.41 -0.34 -6.82
CA GLN A 182 39.55 -0.68 -5.39
C GLN A 182 38.62 -1.81 -4.91
N THR A 183 37.72 -2.31 -5.77
CA THR A 183 36.80 -3.41 -5.47
C THR A 183 35.80 -3.14 -4.32
N ALA A 184 35.49 -1.87 -4.07
CA ALA A 184 34.43 -1.47 -3.15
C ALA A 184 33.08 -2.07 -3.57
N ARG A 185 32.29 -2.49 -2.59
CA ARG A 185 30.99 -3.14 -2.83
C ARG A 185 29.90 -2.09 -2.91
N CYS A 186 28.84 -2.40 -3.67
CA CYS A 186 27.72 -1.50 -3.89
C CYS A 186 27.14 -0.94 -2.58
N PHE A 187 26.97 -1.80 -1.57
CA PHE A 187 26.37 -1.43 -0.29
C PHE A 187 27.31 -0.72 0.69
N HIS A 188 28.60 -0.55 0.35
CA HIS A 188 29.45 0.36 1.10
C HIS A 188 28.92 1.79 0.90
N CYS A 189 28.51 2.16 -0.32
CA CYS A 189 28.05 3.52 -0.63
C CYS A 189 26.52 3.65 -0.79
N HIS A 190 25.84 2.60 -1.27
CA HIS A 190 24.40 2.64 -1.52
C HIS A 190 23.59 2.13 -0.33
N GLN A 191 22.50 2.84 -0.05
CA GLN A 191 21.47 2.35 0.86
C GLN A 191 20.68 1.21 0.22
N THR A 192 20.22 0.31 1.06
CA THR A 192 19.36 -0.80 0.70
C THR A 192 17.91 -0.34 0.67
N MET A 193 17.22 -0.68 -0.41
CA MET A 193 15.77 -0.59 -0.42
C MET A 193 15.13 -1.84 0.20
N GLU A 194 13.90 -1.68 0.64
CA GLU A 194 13.07 -2.76 1.16
C GLU A 194 12.02 -3.17 0.13
N HIS A 195 11.93 -4.47 -0.11
CA HIS A 195 10.83 -5.10 -0.83
C HIS A 195 10.12 -6.07 0.13
N LYS A 196 9.16 -5.56 0.89
CA LYS A 196 8.47 -6.28 1.98
C LYS A 196 7.05 -5.77 2.17
N LYS A 197 6.18 -6.58 2.78
CA LYS A 197 4.81 -6.16 3.11
C LYS A 197 4.82 -5.03 4.15
N ALA A 198 3.94 -4.06 3.97
CA ALA A 198 3.65 -3.00 4.93
C ALA A 198 2.12 -2.77 4.99
N PRO A 199 1.60 -1.91 5.88
CA PRO A 199 0.18 -1.56 5.87
C PRO A 199 -0.20 -0.82 4.59
N TYR A 200 -1.08 -1.43 3.77
CA TYR A 200 -1.35 -0.99 2.40
C TYR A 200 -2.08 0.37 2.32
N LEU A 201 -2.96 0.67 3.27
CA LEU A 201 -3.65 1.97 3.37
C LEU A 201 -2.75 3.07 3.94
N ASP A 202 -2.02 2.80 5.03
CA ASP A 202 -1.19 3.85 5.66
C ASP A 202 -0.04 4.28 4.75
N THR A 203 0.49 3.34 3.97
CA THR A 203 1.59 3.56 3.04
C THR A 203 1.27 4.60 1.97
N VAL A 204 0.02 4.67 1.49
CA VAL A 204 -0.39 5.64 0.46
C VAL A 204 -0.72 7.04 1.04
N ILE A 205 -0.91 7.16 2.35
CA ILE A 205 -1.29 8.43 3.03
C ILE A 205 -0.07 9.23 3.52
N ARG A 206 1.15 8.70 3.37
CA ARG A 206 2.39 9.05 4.11
C ARG A 206 2.87 10.52 4.14
N ASN A 207 2.22 11.47 3.48
CA ASN A 207 2.67 12.87 3.47
C ASN A 207 1.84 13.82 4.37
N CYS A 208 0.68 13.39 4.86
CA CYS A 208 -0.19 14.27 5.66
C CYS A 208 -0.04 14.06 7.17
N ALA A 209 0.47 12.89 7.57
CA ALA A 209 0.57 12.46 8.98
C ALA A 209 1.54 13.31 9.83
N THR A 210 2.51 13.96 9.18
CA THR A 210 3.52 14.80 9.83
C THR A 210 2.92 16.05 10.49
N CYS A 211 1.83 16.57 9.93
CA CYS A 211 1.15 17.77 10.46
C CYS A 211 -0.26 17.48 11.01
N HIS A 212 -0.89 16.37 10.61
CA HIS A 212 -2.18 15.94 11.11
C HIS A 212 -2.06 14.50 11.64
N PRO A 213 -2.41 14.18 12.89
CA PRO A 213 -2.14 12.85 13.46
C PRO A 213 -2.78 11.69 12.69
N GLU A 214 -4.02 11.85 12.20
CA GLU A 214 -4.72 10.83 11.42
C GLU A 214 -5.54 11.44 10.27
N PRO A 215 -4.89 11.96 9.22
CA PRO A 215 -5.58 12.40 8.04
C PRO A 215 -6.12 11.14 7.36
N HIS A 216 -7.43 11.08 7.15
CA HIS A 216 -8.15 9.94 6.57
C HIS A 216 -8.52 8.78 7.50
N ARG A 217 -8.54 8.98 8.83
CA ARG A 217 -9.00 7.96 9.80
C ARG A 217 -10.34 7.34 9.39
N ASP A 218 -11.35 8.17 9.17
CA ASP A 218 -12.73 7.72 8.99
C ASP A 218 -12.92 7.03 7.63
N GLN A 219 -12.17 7.43 6.60
CA GLN A 219 -12.11 6.73 5.31
C GLN A 219 -11.46 5.34 5.44
N LYS A 220 -10.40 5.21 6.26
CA LYS A 220 -9.79 3.89 6.56
C LYS A 220 -10.76 2.98 7.31
N LEU A 221 -11.45 3.50 8.33
CA LEU A 221 -12.48 2.76 9.06
C LEU A 221 -13.61 2.31 8.12
N MET A 222 -14.06 3.21 7.24
CA MET A 222 -15.13 2.92 6.30
C MET A 222 -14.74 1.81 5.31
N ILE A 223 -13.58 1.93 4.64
CA ILE A 223 -13.15 0.92 3.65
C ILE A 223 -12.90 -0.45 4.31
N ALA A 224 -12.30 -0.48 5.50
CA ALA A 224 -12.07 -1.71 6.25
C ALA A 224 -13.35 -2.28 6.87
N GLY A 225 -14.43 -1.48 6.94
CA GLY A 225 -15.67 -1.87 7.62
C GLY A 225 -15.47 -2.08 9.11
N GLU A 226 -14.65 -1.24 9.74
CA GLU A 226 -14.29 -1.34 11.15
C GLU A 226 -14.59 -0.03 11.90
N GLY A 227 -14.61 -0.11 13.24
CA GLY A 227 -14.94 1.02 14.10
C GLY A 227 -16.41 1.05 14.48
N GLY A 228 -16.92 2.25 14.77
CA GLY A 228 -18.26 2.42 15.30
C GLY A 228 -18.44 1.89 16.74
N LYS A 229 -19.51 2.33 17.39
CA LYS A 229 -19.90 1.95 18.75
C LYS A 229 -21.07 1.00 18.69
N GLY A 230 -20.83 -0.26 19.05
CA GLY A 230 -21.83 -1.34 19.00
C GLY A 230 -22.13 -1.84 17.59
N VAL A 231 -21.19 -1.69 16.66
CA VAL A 231 -21.37 -2.02 15.23
C VAL A 231 -20.47 -3.19 14.89
N ALA A 232 -21.03 -4.23 14.25
CA ALA A 232 -20.25 -5.39 13.82
C ALA A 232 -19.33 -5.03 12.63
N LYS A 233 -18.16 -5.68 12.54
CA LYS A 233 -17.27 -5.50 11.39
C LYS A 233 -17.95 -5.94 10.10
N PHE A 234 -17.72 -5.19 9.03
CA PHE A 234 -18.26 -5.47 7.70
C PHE A 234 -17.26 -5.10 6.59
N PRO A 235 -16.13 -5.83 6.46
CA PRO A 235 -15.15 -5.56 5.42
C PRO A 235 -15.73 -5.80 4.03
N ILE A 236 -15.31 -4.99 3.06
CA ILE A 236 -15.71 -5.13 1.65
C ILE A 236 -14.65 -5.88 0.85
N ALA A 237 -15.05 -6.35 -0.33
CA ALA A 237 -14.16 -7.03 -1.27
C ALA A 237 -12.90 -6.21 -1.60
N HIS A 238 -13.01 -4.88 -1.77
CA HIS A 238 -11.86 -4.01 -2.04
C HIS A 238 -10.81 -4.03 -0.92
N ASP A 239 -11.22 -4.01 0.36
CA ASP A 239 -10.30 -4.14 1.49
C ASP A 239 -9.67 -5.54 1.55
N MET A 240 -10.48 -6.58 1.36
CA MET A 240 -10.01 -7.97 1.34
C MET A 240 -9.01 -8.25 0.20
N MET A 241 -9.14 -7.51 -0.91
CA MET A 241 -8.22 -7.54 -2.06
C MET A 241 -7.05 -6.56 -1.91
N LYS A 242 -7.01 -5.79 -0.82
CA LYS A 242 -6.01 -4.76 -0.54
C LYS A 242 -5.95 -3.65 -1.59
N THR A 243 -7.07 -3.35 -2.24
CA THR A 243 -7.17 -2.17 -3.11
C THR A 243 -7.03 -0.91 -2.25
N ASN A 244 -6.00 -0.12 -2.50
CA ASN A 244 -5.73 1.10 -1.74
C ASN A 244 -6.39 2.34 -2.36
N CYS A 245 -6.20 3.49 -1.72
CA CYS A 245 -6.81 4.76 -2.14
C CYS A 245 -6.48 5.13 -3.61
N LEU A 246 -5.29 4.79 -4.11
CA LEU A 246 -4.84 5.08 -5.48
C LEU A 246 -5.52 4.19 -6.53
N GLY A 247 -6.25 3.14 -6.11
CA GLY A 247 -7.11 2.36 -7.00
C GLY A 247 -8.30 3.16 -7.53
N CYS A 248 -8.81 4.11 -6.72
CA CYS A 248 -9.96 4.94 -7.12
C CYS A 248 -9.57 6.41 -7.31
N HIS A 249 -8.73 6.96 -6.42
CA HIS A 249 -8.30 8.35 -6.42
C HIS A 249 -7.09 8.56 -7.35
N THR A 250 -7.36 8.62 -8.64
CA THR A 250 -6.35 8.71 -9.70
C THR A 250 -6.24 10.09 -10.34
N LYS A 251 -7.26 10.94 -10.17
CA LYS A 251 -7.33 12.27 -10.77
C LYS A 251 -6.76 13.32 -9.84
N ASP A 252 -5.77 14.08 -10.32
CA ASP A 252 -5.27 15.24 -9.59
C ASP A 252 -6.33 16.36 -9.60
N GLY A 253 -6.47 17.03 -8.47
CA GLY A 253 -7.41 18.14 -8.29
C GLY A 253 -6.98 19.06 -7.15
N HIS A 254 -7.85 19.99 -6.80
CA HIS A 254 -7.68 20.89 -5.67
C HIS A 254 -8.94 20.90 -4.82
N ASP A 255 -8.79 21.00 -3.51
CA ASP A 255 -9.91 21.23 -2.62
C ASP A 255 -10.34 22.71 -2.63
N GLU A 256 -11.39 23.04 -1.87
CA GLU A 256 -11.93 24.41 -1.75
C GLU A 256 -10.88 25.44 -1.28
N LYS A 257 -9.80 24.99 -0.64
CA LYS A 257 -8.71 25.83 -0.14
C LYS A 257 -7.53 25.88 -1.10
N GLY A 258 -7.67 25.35 -2.31
CA GLY A 258 -6.61 25.31 -3.32
C GLY A 258 -5.48 24.32 -3.01
N ARG A 259 -5.66 23.40 -2.05
CA ARG A 259 -4.65 22.39 -1.74
C ARG A 259 -4.77 21.23 -2.72
N ARG A 260 -3.64 20.73 -3.21
CA ARG A 260 -3.60 19.57 -4.11
C ARG A 260 -4.19 18.34 -3.41
N VAL A 261 -5.16 17.72 -4.06
CA VAL A 261 -5.80 16.47 -3.63
C VAL A 261 -5.92 15.52 -4.81
N ARG A 262 -6.16 14.24 -4.52
CA ARG A 262 -6.61 13.30 -5.55
C ARG A 262 -8.07 12.98 -5.37
N THR A 263 -8.83 13.03 -6.44
CA THR A 263 -10.25 12.70 -6.48
C THR A 263 -10.48 11.42 -7.27
N ALA A 264 -11.59 10.75 -6.96
CA ALA A 264 -12.07 9.62 -7.73
C ALA A 264 -13.01 10.11 -8.84
N GLU A 265 -13.01 9.40 -9.97
CA GLU A 265 -13.97 9.58 -11.05
C GLU A 265 -14.59 8.23 -11.41
N VAL A 266 -15.77 8.27 -12.06
CA VAL A 266 -16.50 7.06 -12.47
C VAL A 266 -15.62 6.13 -13.32
N LYS A 267 -14.72 6.72 -14.11
CA LYS A 267 -13.74 5.99 -14.92
C LYS A 267 -12.93 4.99 -14.08
N SER A 268 -12.49 5.37 -12.88
CA SER A 268 -11.71 4.49 -11.99
C SER A 268 -12.49 3.25 -11.55
N CYS A 269 -13.83 3.32 -11.51
CA CYS A 269 -14.68 2.18 -11.21
C CYS A 269 -14.76 1.23 -12.41
N VAL A 270 -15.05 1.77 -13.60
CA VAL A 270 -15.26 0.97 -14.82
C VAL A 270 -13.98 0.40 -15.44
N ASP A 271 -12.81 0.94 -15.07
CA ASP A 271 -11.52 0.36 -15.45
C ASP A 271 -11.32 -1.05 -14.87
N CYS A 272 -11.98 -1.36 -13.74
CA CYS A 272 -11.97 -2.69 -13.11
C CYS A 272 -13.30 -3.43 -13.24
N HIS A 273 -14.43 -2.71 -13.23
CA HIS A 273 -15.77 -3.29 -13.27
C HIS A 273 -16.38 -3.15 -14.67
N ALA A 274 -16.62 -4.28 -15.34
CA ALA A 274 -17.12 -4.30 -16.73
C ALA A 274 -18.61 -3.98 -16.88
N ASP A 275 -19.32 -3.75 -15.77
CA ASP A 275 -20.76 -3.52 -15.75
C ASP A 275 -21.08 -2.02 -15.93
N LYS A 276 -21.85 -1.69 -16.97
CA LYS A 276 -22.29 -0.32 -17.25
C LYS A 276 -23.15 0.27 -16.12
N GLU A 277 -23.81 -0.56 -15.33
CA GLU A 277 -24.55 -0.07 -14.17
C GLU A 277 -23.62 0.53 -13.10
N MET A 278 -22.35 0.12 -13.05
CA MET A 278 -21.35 0.71 -12.15
C MET A 278 -21.04 2.17 -12.48
N GLU A 279 -21.41 2.68 -13.66
CA GLU A 279 -21.26 4.10 -13.97
C GLU A 279 -22.16 4.98 -13.08
N LYS A 280 -23.33 4.46 -12.68
CA LYS A 280 -24.33 5.21 -11.91
C LYS A 280 -24.28 4.90 -10.41
N GLN A 281 -23.70 3.76 -10.03
CA GLN A 281 -23.71 3.29 -8.64
C GLN A 281 -23.03 4.24 -7.65
N PRO A 282 -21.84 4.82 -7.92
CA PRO A 282 -21.18 5.69 -6.95
C PRO A 282 -22.05 6.90 -6.56
N ASP A 283 -22.68 7.56 -7.53
CA ASP A 283 -23.52 8.73 -7.25
C ASP A 283 -24.84 8.36 -6.59
N LYS A 284 -25.39 7.18 -6.93
CA LYS A 284 -26.52 6.62 -6.19
C LYS A 284 -26.15 6.36 -4.73
N TRP A 285 -24.99 5.74 -4.46
CA TRP A 285 -24.55 5.44 -3.09
C TRP A 285 -24.28 6.69 -2.27
N LYS A 286 -23.65 7.71 -2.87
CA LYS A 286 -23.49 9.02 -2.21
C LYS A 286 -24.83 9.59 -1.78
N ARG A 287 -25.80 9.61 -2.68
CA ARG A 287 -27.15 10.15 -2.43
C ARG A 287 -27.89 9.36 -1.36
N ASP A 288 -27.97 8.04 -1.52
CA ASP A 288 -28.67 7.15 -0.60
C ASP A 288 -28.12 7.33 0.83
N VAL A 289 -26.79 7.34 1.01
CA VAL A 289 -26.18 7.51 2.34
C VAL A 289 -26.33 8.94 2.86
N TYR A 290 -26.29 9.95 1.99
CA TYR A 290 -26.47 11.35 2.38
C TYR A 290 -27.86 11.62 2.94
N GLU A 291 -28.92 11.15 2.28
CA GLU A 291 -30.30 11.36 2.75
C GLU A 291 -30.54 10.70 4.11
N GLU A 292 -30.04 9.48 4.30
CA GLU A 292 -30.16 8.73 5.56
C GLU A 292 -29.35 9.39 6.69
N LEU A 293 -28.13 9.86 6.38
CA LEU A 293 -27.32 10.62 7.33
C LEU A 293 -28.01 11.93 7.72
N LYS A 294 -28.61 12.63 6.75
CA LYS A 294 -29.34 13.88 6.99
C LYS A 294 -30.52 13.65 7.93
N ALA A 295 -31.34 12.62 7.68
CA ALA A 295 -32.45 12.25 8.54
C ALA A 295 -31.96 11.91 9.98
N ALA A 296 -30.87 11.15 10.10
CA ALA A 296 -30.29 10.84 11.41
C ALA A 296 -29.76 12.10 12.14
N ARG A 297 -29.19 13.07 11.43
CA ARG A 297 -28.75 14.36 12.01
C ARG A 297 -29.92 15.26 12.41
N GLU A 298 -31.03 15.20 11.70
CA GLU A 298 -32.25 15.91 12.12
C GLU A 298 -32.80 15.30 13.41
N PHE A 299 -32.88 13.97 13.50
CA PHE A 299 -33.29 13.30 14.72
C PHE A 299 -32.32 13.54 15.89
N GLU A 300 -31.01 13.58 15.63
CA GLU A 300 -30.00 13.94 16.64
C GLU A 300 -30.32 15.31 17.30
N LYS A 301 -30.73 16.32 16.50
CA LYS A 301 -31.07 17.65 17.04
C LYS A 301 -32.25 17.59 18.00
N GLU A 302 -33.29 16.82 17.65
CA GLU A 302 -34.45 16.61 18.52
C GLU A 302 -34.03 15.95 19.84
N ILE A 303 -33.19 14.92 19.78
CA ILE A 303 -32.69 14.21 20.96
C ILE A 303 -31.84 15.11 21.84
N VAL A 304 -30.94 15.91 21.26
CA VAL A 304 -30.12 16.86 22.02
C VAL A 304 -31.02 17.87 22.73
N ALA A 305 -32.00 18.45 22.04
CA ALA A 305 -32.95 19.38 22.66
C ALA A 305 -33.73 18.73 23.82
N ALA A 306 -34.19 17.48 23.63
CA ALA A 306 -34.92 16.75 24.67
C ALA A 306 -34.04 16.43 25.89
N ILE A 307 -32.76 16.08 25.69
CA ILE A 307 -31.81 15.91 26.80
C ILE A 307 -31.60 17.22 27.55
N GLU A 308 -31.45 18.35 26.83
CA GLU A 308 -31.28 19.67 27.45
C GLU A 308 -32.51 20.08 28.28
N GLU A 309 -33.72 19.86 27.80
CA GLU A 309 -34.96 20.17 28.53
C GLU A 309 -35.15 19.31 29.79
N ALA A 310 -34.64 18.08 29.77
CA ALA A 310 -34.67 17.16 30.89
C ALA A 310 -33.53 17.37 31.90
N LYS A 311 -32.58 18.28 31.64
CA LYS A 311 -31.48 18.59 32.57
C LYS A 311 -32.02 19.07 33.92
N GLY A 312 -31.42 18.56 34.99
CA GLY A 312 -31.81 18.86 36.37
C GLY A 312 -33.06 18.12 36.87
N LYS A 313 -33.82 17.45 36.00
CA LYS A 313 -35.00 16.65 36.35
C LYS A 313 -34.69 15.16 36.52
N LEU A 314 -33.54 14.71 36.01
CA LEU A 314 -33.17 13.30 35.96
C LEU A 314 -32.04 12.95 36.95
N PRO A 315 -32.00 11.72 37.48
CA PRO A 315 -30.88 11.24 38.28
C PRO A 315 -29.55 11.29 37.53
N THR A 316 -28.45 11.56 38.24
CA THR A 316 -27.09 11.64 37.67
C THR A 316 -26.69 10.39 36.89
N SER A 317 -27.11 9.20 37.33
CA SER A 317 -26.86 7.92 36.63
C SER A 317 -27.51 7.86 35.25
N VAL A 318 -28.75 8.35 35.13
CA VAL A 318 -29.49 8.43 33.87
C VAL A 318 -28.83 9.44 32.95
N VAL A 319 -28.50 10.64 33.44
CA VAL A 319 -27.81 11.67 32.64
C VAL A 319 -26.49 11.14 32.05
N LYS A 320 -25.71 10.40 32.84
CA LYS A 320 -24.45 9.80 32.37
C LYS A 320 -24.67 8.72 31.30
N LYS A 321 -25.73 7.91 31.44
CA LYS A 321 -26.14 6.91 30.43
C LYS A 321 -26.56 7.58 29.12
N LEU A 322 -27.41 8.61 29.17
CA LEU A 322 -27.85 9.37 27.99
C LEU A 322 -26.66 10.02 27.26
N ALA A 323 -25.74 10.66 28.00
CA ALA A 323 -24.54 11.26 27.42
C ALA A 323 -23.64 10.24 26.71
N THR A 324 -23.54 9.01 27.26
CA THR A 324 -22.78 7.93 26.65
C THR A 324 -23.43 7.45 25.36
N LEU A 325 -24.74 7.20 25.38
CA LEU A 325 -25.50 6.79 24.19
C LEU A 325 -25.43 7.85 23.08
N LEU A 326 -25.57 9.13 23.44
CA LEU A 326 -25.49 10.24 22.51
C LEU A 326 -24.10 10.32 21.86
N LYS A 327 -23.04 10.27 22.67
CA LYS A 327 -21.66 10.28 22.17
C LYS A 327 -21.38 9.10 21.24
N ASP A 328 -21.88 7.92 21.58
CA ASP A 328 -21.69 6.73 20.77
C ASP A 328 -22.44 6.81 19.43
N ALA A 329 -23.67 7.34 19.42
CA ALA A 329 -24.41 7.60 18.19
C ALA A 329 -23.72 8.65 17.32
N GLN A 330 -23.23 9.74 17.93
CA GLN A 330 -22.50 10.80 17.25
C GLN A 330 -21.19 10.32 16.62
N GLU A 331 -20.44 9.44 17.29
CA GLU A 331 -19.24 8.83 16.72
C GLU A 331 -19.57 8.00 15.48
N ASN A 332 -20.67 7.23 15.50
CA ASN A 332 -21.12 6.48 14.33
C ASN A 332 -21.43 7.41 13.15
N LEU A 333 -22.25 8.45 13.37
CA LEU A 333 -22.61 9.39 12.31
C LEU A 333 -21.39 10.18 11.79
N ARG A 334 -20.43 10.51 12.67
CA ARG A 334 -19.18 11.17 12.29
C ARG A 334 -18.35 10.30 11.33
N ILE A 335 -18.24 9.00 11.60
CA ILE A 335 -17.51 8.07 10.72
C ILE A 335 -18.16 8.05 9.33
N VAL A 336 -19.49 8.11 9.24
CA VAL A 336 -20.20 8.14 7.96
C VAL A 336 -20.00 9.45 7.21
N ASP A 337 -20.13 10.57 7.92
CA ASP A 337 -19.98 11.92 7.39
C ASP A 337 -18.59 12.15 6.79
N ALA A 338 -17.53 11.84 7.56
CA ALA A 338 -16.15 11.99 7.10
C ALA A 338 -15.71 10.85 6.19
N GLY A 339 -16.13 9.61 6.46
CA GLY A 339 -15.71 8.42 5.74
C GLY A 339 -16.33 8.29 4.35
N GLY A 340 -17.57 8.76 4.15
CA GLY A 340 -18.25 8.74 2.86
C GLY A 340 -18.78 7.36 2.44
N GLY A 341 -20.05 7.33 2.04
CA GLY A 341 -20.77 6.08 1.73
C GLY A 341 -20.23 5.26 0.55
N VAL A 342 -19.44 5.85 -0.35
CA VAL A 342 -18.87 5.12 -1.51
C VAL A 342 -17.78 4.15 -1.08
N HIS A 343 -17.05 4.43 0.00
CA HIS A 343 -16.03 3.53 0.49
C HIS A 343 -16.65 2.23 0.99
N ASN A 344 -17.82 2.26 1.63
CA ASN A 344 -18.53 1.05 2.06
C ASN A 344 -20.00 1.38 2.38
N LYS A 345 -20.87 1.31 1.36
CA LYS A 345 -22.28 1.70 1.52
C LYS A 345 -23.00 0.90 2.61
N LYS A 346 -22.81 -0.42 2.64
CA LYS A 346 -23.51 -1.29 3.59
C LYS A 346 -23.09 -0.99 5.03
N TYR A 347 -21.81 -0.78 5.27
CA TYR A 347 -21.31 -0.42 6.59
C TYR A 347 -21.73 1.00 7.01
N ALA A 348 -21.76 1.96 6.07
CA ALA A 348 -22.28 3.29 6.33
C ALA A 348 -23.74 3.26 6.80
N MET A 349 -24.60 2.46 6.14
CA MET A 349 -25.99 2.26 6.56
C MET A 349 -26.07 1.61 7.95
N LEU A 350 -25.25 0.60 8.23
CA LEU A 350 -25.21 -0.07 9.54
C LEU A 350 -24.79 0.88 10.67
N LEU A 351 -23.83 1.78 10.41
CA LEU A 351 -23.42 2.83 11.35
C LEU A 351 -24.57 3.79 11.65
N ILE A 352 -25.30 4.25 10.62
CA ILE A 352 -26.47 5.13 10.76
C ILE A 352 -27.56 4.43 11.57
N GLU A 353 -27.98 3.24 11.16
CA GLU A 353 -29.03 2.45 11.82
C GLU A 353 -28.70 2.22 13.30
N THR A 354 -27.46 1.80 13.59
CA THR A 354 -27.00 1.57 14.96
C THR A 354 -26.89 2.87 15.78
N GLY A 355 -26.71 4.02 15.12
CA GLY A 355 -26.80 5.34 15.73
C GLY A 355 -28.24 5.72 16.07
N MET A 356 -29.17 5.51 15.13
CA MET A 356 -30.60 5.75 15.33
C MET A 356 -31.18 4.90 16.46
N LEU A 357 -30.83 3.62 16.56
CA LEU A 357 -31.26 2.77 17.67
C LEU A 357 -30.83 3.32 19.05
N LYS A 358 -29.70 4.02 19.13
CA LYS A 358 -29.28 4.69 20.37
C LYS A 358 -30.08 5.96 20.64
N PHE A 359 -30.45 6.70 19.61
CA PHE A 359 -31.37 7.83 19.73
C PHE A 359 -32.75 7.39 20.22
N ASP A 360 -33.29 6.29 19.68
CA ASP A 360 -34.53 5.70 20.16
C ASP A 360 -34.44 5.25 21.62
N ALA A 361 -33.32 4.61 22.00
CA ALA A 361 -33.07 4.25 23.39
C ALA A 361 -33.03 5.47 24.31
N ILE A 362 -32.40 6.57 23.89
CA ILE A 362 -32.41 7.83 24.65
C ILE A 362 -33.84 8.34 24.83
N LYS A 363 -34.62 8.38 23.74
CA LYS A 363 -36.01 8.85 23.77
C LYS A 363 -36.88 8.02 24.73
N ALA A 364 -36.70 6.70 24.73
CA ALA A 364 -37.39 5.80 25.64
C ALA A 364 -37.01 6.05 27.12
N GLU A 365 -35.72 6.25 27.40
CA GLU A 365 -35.24 6.55 28.76
C GLU A 365 -35.73 7.91 29.27
N LEU A 366 -35.77 8.93 28.41
CA LEU A 366 -36.36 10.24 28.73
C LEU A 366 -37.84 10.10 29.08
N ALA A 367 -38.61 9.36 28.27
CA ALA A 367 -40.04 9.13 28.53
C ALA A 367 -40.30 8.34 29.84
N ALA A 368 -39.40 7.43 30.21
CA ALA A 368 -39.50 6.67 31.45
C ALA A 368 -39.19 7.52 32.70
N GLY A 369 -38.29 8.51 32.60
CA GLY A 369 -37.94 9.42 33.70
C GLY A 369 -38.95 10.55 33.96
N HIS A 370 -39.97 10.69 33.11
CA HIS A 370 -41.11 11.61 33.30
C HIS A 370 -42.33 10.95 33.97
N LYS A 371 -42.29 9.65 34.23
CA LYS A 371 -43.25 8.93 35.08
C LYS A 371 -42.69 8.82 36.49
#